data_AF-A0A4S5EQL3-F1
#
_entry.id   AF-A0A4S5EQL3-F1
#
_cell.length_a   1.000
_cell.length_b   1.000
_cell.length_c   1.000
_cell.angle_alpha   90.00
_cell.angle_beta   90.00
_cell.angle_gamma   90.00
#
_symmetry.space_group_name_H-M   'P 1'
#
loop_
_entity.id
_entity.type
_entity.pdbx_description
1 polymer ?
#
loop_
_entity_poly.entity_id
_entity_poly.type
_entity_poly.pdbx_seq_one_letter_code
_entity_poly.pdbx_strand_id
1 'polypeptide(L)'
;MTMTTVITTAPAAAAHLADAAAATVLAYALHTPAGTTFPAAAAAISRPVTWILAQLAPIRAVQDLGPDLRTGHTRYQIAHPIVTEVTLIAGALVALAEHDWAQNDYEDELGRVDITGALRLAAGVHPRDLPDDPHVLDALYTAEDCLAAALGHDPTQLDAGEQVAAWQDHPDRTLDQVHALLIDVVTGTCR
;
A
#
# COMPACT_ATOMS: atom_id res chain seq x y z
N MET A 1 3.46 -39.67 34.03
CA MET A 1 2.51 -39.11 33.04
C MET A 1 2.47 -37.61 33.25
N THR A 2 3.18 -36.86 32.43
CA THR A 2 3.33 -35.41 32.56
C THR A 2 2.42 -34.78 31.51
N MET A 3 1.39 -34.06 31.94
CA MET A 3 0.52 -33.27 31.06
C MET A 3 1.28 -32.05 30.57
N THR A 4 1.59 -32.02 29.27
CA THR A 4 2.13 -30.83 28.60
C THR A 4 0.96 -29.94 28.20
N THR A 5 0.81 -28.82 28.90
CA THR A 5 -0.15 -27.78 28.54
C THR A 5 0.37 -27.04 27.29
N VAL A 6 -0.31 -27.22 26.16
CA VAL A 6 -0.09 -26.44 24.95
C VAL A 6 -0.71 -25.06 25.19
N ILE A 7 0.12 -24.04 25.37
CA ILE A 7 -0.32 -22.64 25.35
C ILE A 7 -0.62 -22.32 23.90
N THR A 8 -1.90 -22.27 23.55
CA THR A 8 -2.37 -21.74 22.27
C THR A 8 -2.31 -20.22 22.37
N THR A 9 -1.27 -19.60 21.83
CA THR A 9 -1.25 -18.16 21.59
C THR A 9 -2.27 -17.84 20.50
N ALA A 10 -3.32 -17.09 20.86
CA ALA A 10 -4.23 -16.50 19.89
C ALA A 10 -3.46 -15.65 18.86
N PRO A 11 -3.91 -15.56 17.61
CA PRO A 11 -3.29 -14.67 16.64
C PRO A 11 -3.33 -13.23 17.20
N ALA A 12 -2.20 -12.53 17.12
CA ALA A 12 -2.12 -11.14 17.52
C ALA A 12 -3.12 -10.35 16.69
N ALA A 13 -4.09 -9.70 17.34
CA ALA A 13 -4.91 -8.70 16.70
C ALA A 13 -3.97 -7.71 16.01
N ALA A 14 -4.17 -7.46 14.70
CA ALA A 14 -3.39 -6.52 13.90
C ALA A 14 -3.09 -5.28 14.75
N ALA A 15 -1.81 -5.08 15.08
CA ALA A 15 -1.40 -3.99 15.96
C ALA A 15 -1.91 -2.68 15.34
N HIS A 16 -2.75 -1.95 16.06
CA HIS A 16 -3.22 -0.66 15.58
C HIS A 16 -1.98 0.21 15.29
N LEU A 17 -1.84 0.64 14.03
CA LEU A 17 -0.87 1.65 13.61
C LEU A 17 -0.86 2.80 14.62
N ALA A 18 0.31 3.31 15.00
CA ALA A 18 0.35 4.56 15.75
C ALA A 18 -0.23 5.70 14.90
N ASP A 19 -0.89 6.69 15.52
CA ASP A 19 -1.51 7.80 14.77
C ASP A 19 -0.53 8.55 13.87
N ALA A 20 0.74 8.67 14.29
CA ALA A 20 1.80 9.25 13.47
C ALA A 20 2.08 8.42 12.20
N ALA A 21 2.15 7.09 12.32
CA ALA A 21 2.35 6.19 11.19
C ALA A 21 1.14 6.21 10.23
N ALA A 22 -0.08 6.19 10.78
CA ALA A 22 -1.30 6.30 9.99
C ALA A 22 -1.36 7.64 9.22
N ALA A 23 -0.94 8.75 9.85
CA ALA A 23 -0.88 10.05 9.20
C ALA A 23 0.17 10.10 8.09
N THR A 24 1.33 9.45 8.29
CA THR A 24 2.37 9.31 7.25
C THR A 24 1.85 8.54 6.04
N VAL A 25 1.21 7.38 6.24
CA VAL A 25 0.63 6.57 5.15
C VAL A 25 -0.42 7.40 4.40
N LEU A 26 -1.34 8.06 5.11
CA LEU A 26 -2.35 8.91 4.50
C LEU A 26 -1.73 10.05 3.69
N ALA A 27 -0.70 10.71 4.21
CA ALA A 27 -0.04 11.81 3.53
C ALA A 27 0.56 11.36 2.19
N TYR A 28 1.28 10.23 2.17
CA TYR A 28 1.85 9.69 0.93
C TYR A 28 0.81 9.16 -0.06
N ALA A 29 -0.23 8.48 0.43
CA ALA A 29 -1.30 7.95 -0.42
C ALA A 29 -2.08 9.05 -1.16
N LEU A 30 -2.11 10.29 -0.64
CA LEU A 30 -2.74 11.42 -1.33
C LEU A 30 -1.95 11.91 -2.56
N HIS A 31 -0.73 11.41 -2.78
CA HIS A 31 0.14 11.77 -3.89
C HIS A 31 0.21 10.69 -4.98
N THR A 32 -0.58 9.61 -4.86
CA THR A 32 -0.61 8.54 -5.86
C THR A 32 -1.32 8.99 -7.14
N PRO A 33 -0.84 8.59 -8.34
CA PRO A 33 -1.52 8.89 -9.61
C PRO A 33 -2.98 8.43 -9.66
N ALA A 34 -3.30 7.28 -9.08
CA ALA A 34 -4.67 6.76 -9.05
C ALA A 34 -5.62 7.50 -8.10
N GLY A 35 -5.06 8.35 -7.24
CA GLY A 35 -5.78 8.98 -6.13
C GLY A 35 -6.29 7.97 -5.10
N THR A 36 -7.17 8.43 -4.22
CA THR A 36 -7.67 7.65 -3.09
C THR A 36 -9.13 8.00 -2.77
N THR A 37 -9.80 7.20 -1.95
CA THR A 37 -11.12 7.51 -1.40
C THR A 37 -11.06 7.50 0.12
N PHE A 38 -11.97 8.23 0.78
CA PHE A 38 -12.03 8.19 2.24
C PHE A 38 -12.25 6.77 2.80
N PRO A 39 -13.17 5.95 2.26
CA PRO A 39 -13.37 4.59 2.77
C PRO A 39 -12.13 3.71 2.63
N ALA A 40 -11.44 3.80 1.49
CA ALA A 40 -10.23 3.03 1.23
C ALA A 40 -9.07 3.43 2.13
N ALA A 41 -8.80 4.74 2.23
CA ALA A 41 -7.77 5.26 3.11
C ALA A 41 -8.04 4.89 4.57
N ALA A 42 -9.30 4.98 5.00
CA ALA A 42 -9.76 4.59 6.33
C ALA A 42 -9.52 3.10 6.61
N ALA A 43 -9.87 2.22 5.66
CA ALA A 43 -9.66 0.79 5.76
C ALA A 43 -8.16 0.44 5.81
N ALA A 44 -7.35 0.99 4.91
CA ALA A 44 -5.92 0.73 4.80
C ALA A 44 -5.13 1.02 6.09
N ILE A 45 -5.47 2.11 6.80
CA ILE A 45 -4.79 2.50 8.04
C ILE A 45 -5.56 2.11 9.30
N SER A 46 -6.66 1.35 9.16
CA SER A 46 -7.53 0.94 10.26
C SER A 46 -7.98 2.11 11.13
N ARG A 47 -8.59 3.14 10.51
CA ARG A 47 -9.14 4.33 11.16
C ARG A 47 -10.55 4.62 10.66
N PRO A 48 -11.41 5.27 11.45
CA PRO A 48 -12.70 5.72 10.95
C PRO A 48 -12.53 6.86 9.95
N VAL A 49 -13.46 7.00 8.99
CA VAL A 49 -13.48 8.12 8.04
C VAL A 49 -13.47 9.49 8.72
N THR A 50 -14.06 9.61 9.92
CA THR A 50 -14.01 10.86 10.72
C THR A 50 -12.60 11.26 11.12
N TRP A 51 -11.69 10.31 11.31
CA TRP A 51 -10.28 10.58 11.57
C TRP A 51 -9.60 11.12 10.31
N ILE A 52 -9.87 10.54 9.13
CA ILE A 52 -9.37 11.03 7.84
C ILE A 52 -9.81 12.49 7.63
N LEU A 53 -11.11 12.76 7.82
CA LEU A 53 -11.67 14.11 7.71
C LEU A 53 -11.00 15.10 8.68
N ALA A 54 -10.70 14.67 9.91
CA ALA A 54 -10.01 15.52 10.88
C ALA A 54 -8.57 15.83 10.46
N GLN A 55 -7.83 14.86 9.92
CA GLN A 55 -6.47 15.08 9.39
C GLN A 55 -6.46 16.04 8.21
N LEU A 56 -7.50 15.99 7.37
CA LEU A 56 -7.60 16.81 6.17
C LEU A 56 -8.32 18.14 6.40
N ALA A 57 -8.85 18.40 7.60
CA ALA A 57 -9.57 19.63 7.93
C ALA A 57 -8.79 20.94 7.64
N PRO A 58 -7.45 21.02 7.79
CA PRO A 58 -6.68 22.20 7.39
C PRO A 58 -6.72 22.49 5.89
N ILE A 59 -7.17 21.52 5.08
CA ILE A 59 -7.19 21.56 3.62
C ILE A 59 -8.62 21.86 3.17
N ARG A 60 -8.99 23.14 3.11
CA ARG A 60 -10.36 23.57 2.77
C ARG A 60 -10.91 22.92 1.50
N ALA A 61 -10.08 22.76 0.48
CA ALA A 61 -10.51 22.16 -0.78
C ALA A 61 -10.93 20.68 -0.67
N VAL A 62 -10.36 19.91 0.27
CA VAL A 62 -10.72 18.49 0.47
C VAL A 62 -12.13 18.32 1.03
N GLN A 63 -12.64 19.31 1.75
CA GLN A 63 -13.99 19.27 2.30
C GLN A 63 -15.07 19.41 1.21
N ASP A 64 -14.74 20.02 0.08
CA ASP A 64 -15.67 20.30 -1.02
C ASP A 64 -15.74 19.16 -2.06
N LEU A 65 -14.81 18.19 -2.00
CA LEU A 65 -14.61 17.15 -3.03
C LEU A 65 -15.42 15.86 -2.78
N GLY A 66 -16.06 15.73 -1.61
CA GLY A 66 -16.79 14.53 -1.25
C GLY A 66 -15.87 13.33 -0.91
N PRO A 67 -16.40 12.10 -0.88
CA PRO A 67 -15.65 10.92 -0.41
C PRO A 67 -14.58 10.41 -1.38
N ASP A 68 -14.59 10.90 -2.63
CA ASP A 68 -13.66 10.54 -3.68
C ASP A 68 -12.58 11.61 -3.82
N LEU A 69 -11.38 11.31 -3.32
CA LEU A 69 -10.23 12.23 -3.39
C LEU A 69 -9.50 12.14 -4.72
N ARG A 70 -9.83 11.19 -5.60
CA ARG A 70 -9.30 11.10 -6.98
C ARG A 70 -9.73 12.30 -7.80
N THR A 71 -10.94 12.80 -7.54
CA THR A 71 -11.47 14.02 -8.15
C THR A 71 -10.86 15.31 -7.58
N GLY A 72 -9.90 15.18 -6.65
CA GLY A 72 -9.53 16.21 -5.71
C GLY A 72 -8.34 17.12 -6.04
N HIS A 73 -8.62 18.43 -5.97
CA HIS A 73 -7.75 19.61 -5.90
C HIS A 73 -6.46 19.60 -6.75
N THR A 74 -6.38 20.64 -7.58
CA THR A 74 -5.24 21.11 -8.37
C THR A 74 -3.84 20.95 -7.73
N ARG A 75 -3.68 21.04 -6.41
CA ARG A 75 -2.38 20.80 -5.75
C ARG A 75 -1.91 19.33 -5.74
N TYR A 76 -2.85 18.40 -5.88
CA TYR A 76 -2.62 16.96 -6.00
C TYR A 76 -2.66 16.49 -7.46
N GLN A 77 -3.22 17.31 -8.36
CA GLN A 77 -3.32 17.04 -9.81
C GLN A 77 -2.34 17.85 -10.70
N ILE A 78 -1.91 19.06 -10.30
CA ILE A 78 -1.10 20.02 -11.10
C ILE A 78 0.33 20.18 -10.58
N ALA A 79 0.59 19.92 -9.31
CA ALA A 79 1.91 19.42 -8.98
C ALA A 79 1.94 18.05 -9.65
N HIS A 80 2.69 17.87 -10.75
CA HIS A 80 3.13 16.52 -11.12
C HIS A 80 3.64 15.95 -9.80
N PRO A 81 2.93 14.98 -9.19
CA PRO A 81 3.37 14.47 -7.90
C PRO A 81 4.81 14.03 -8.13
N ILE A 82 5.70 14.31 -7.18
CA ILE A 82 6.93 13.53 -7.17
C ILE A 82 6.44 12.13 -6.82
N VAL A 83 6.12 11.35 -7.84
CA VAL A 83 5.73 9.95 -7.68
C VAL A 83 7.01 9.27 -7.28
N THR A 84 7.07 8.90 -6.01
CA THR A 84 8.18 8.15 -5.44
C THR A 84 7.72 6.74 -5.13
N GLU A 85 8.68 5.86 -4.92
CA GLU A 85 8.50 4.52 -4.39
C GLU A 85 7.60 4.50 -3.15
N VAL A 86 7.84 5.42 -2.20
CA VAL A 86 7.06 5.49 -0.96
C VAL A 86 5.60 5.90 -1.22
N THR A 87 5.35 6.78 -2.19
CA THR A 87 3.97 7.13 -2.57
C THR A 87 3.25 5.95 -3.20
N LEU A 88 3.92 5.18 -4.07
CA LEU A 88 3.33 3.99 -4.70
C LEU A 88 3.07 2.88 -3.69
N ILE A 89 3.98 2.64 -2.75
CA ILE A 89 3.79 1.64 -1.68
C ILE A 89 2.64 2.05 -0.75
N ALA A 90 2.52 3.34 -0.39
CA ALA A 90 1.38 3.84 0.37
C ALA A 90 0.07 3.72 -0.43
N GLY A 91 0.12 3.93 -1.74
CA GLY A 91 -1.01 3.68 -2.64
C GLY A 91 -1.39 2.20 -2.75
N ALA A 92 -0.41 1.29 -2.77
CA ALA A 92 -0.66 -0.14 -2.81
C ALA A 92 -1.42 -0.61 -1.56
N LEU A 93 -1.11 -0.06 -0.37
CA LEU A 93 -1.91 -0.30 0.85
C LEU A 93 -3.39 0.10 0.66
N VAL A 94 -3.64 1.24 0.01
CA VAL A 94 -5.00 1.71 -0.28
C VAL A 94 -5.67 0.81 -1.32
N ALA A 95 -4.95 0.43 -2.38
CA ALA A 95 -5.47 -0.46 -3.41
C ALA A 95 -5.85 -1.84 -2.84
N LEU A 96 -5.02 -2.43 -1.98
CA LEU A 96 -5.34 -3.69 -1.29
C LEU A 96 -6.57 -3.56 -0.39
N ALA A 97 -6.78 -2.40 0.23
CA ALA A 97 -7.98 -2.16 1.02
C ALA A 97 -9.27 -2.01 0.17
N GLU A 98 -9.16 -1.63 -1.11
CA GLU A 98 -10.28 -1.52 -2.04
C GLU A 98 -10.57 -2.83 -2.78
N HIS A 99 -9.51 -3.52 -3.20
CA HIS A 99 -9.58 -4.66 -4.09
C HIS A 99 -9.47 -6.00 -3.35
N ASP A 100 -9.08 -6.00 -2.08
CA ASP A 100 -8.68 -7.19 -1.32
C ASP A 100 -7.42 -7.86 -1.91
N TRP A 101 -6.83 -8.77 -1.13
CA TRP A 101 -5.58 -9.42 -1.48
C TRP A 101 -5.78 -10.80 -2.09
N ALA A 102 -4.99 -11.10 -3.12
CA ALA A 102 -4.86 -12.43 -3.70
C ALA A 102 -3.39 -12.86 -3.84
N GLN A 103 -3.19 -14.17 -3.85
CA GLN A 103 -1.91 -14.81 -4.14
C GLN A 103 -1.86 -15.26 -5.60
N ASN A 104 -0.65 -15.35 -6.15
CA ASN A 104 -0.29 -15.97 -7.44
C ASN A 104 -0.68 -15.22 -8.73
N ASP A 105 -1.44 -14.13 -8.66
CA ASP A 105 -1.82 -13.33 -9.83
C ASP A 105 -1.85 -11.85 -9.49
N TYR A 106 -1.41 -11.00 -10.44
CA TYR A 106 -1.53 -9.54 -10.32
C TYR A 106 -2.98 -9.09 -10.07
N GLU A 107 -3.93 -9.85 -10.62
CA GLU A 107 -5.36 -9.69 -10.39
C GLU A 107 -6.08 -11.01 -10.69
N ASP A 108 -6.85 -11.52 -9.75
CA ASP A 108 -7.64 -12.74 -9.94
C ASP A 108 -9.02 -12.47 -10.60
N GLU A 109 -9.80 -13.52 -10.83
CA GLU A 109 -11.14 -13.41 -11.45
C GLU A 109 -12.15 -12.61 -10.59
N LEU A 110 -11.86 -12.38 -9.31
CA LEU A 110 -12.67 -11.60 -8.39
C LEU A 110 -12.23 -10.14 -8.32
N GLY A 111 -11.18 -9.74 -9.04
CA GLY A 111 -10.61 -8.40 -9.04
C GLY A 111 -9.73 -8.12 -7.81
N ARG A 112 -9.32 -9.16 -7.09
CA ARG A 112 -8.37 -9.07 -5.97
C ARG A 112 -6.96 -9.04 -6.49
N VAL A 113 -6.08 -8.28 -5.86
CA VAL A 113 -4.74 -8.01 -6.38
C VAL A 113 -3.65 -8.49 -5.44
N ASP A 114 -2.50 -8.78 -6.01
CA ASP A 114 -1.28 -8.99 -5.25
C ASP A 114 -0.53 -7.67 -5.02
N ILE A 115 0.67 -7.70 -4.44
CA ILE A 115 1.44 -6.48 -4.15
C ILE A 115 1.80 -5.74 -5.44
N THR A 116 2.25 -6.43 -6.49
CA THR A 116 2.66 -5.82 -7.76
C THR A 116 1.48 -5.22 -8.51
N GLY A 117 0.34 -5.92 -8.53
CA GLY A 117 -0.93 -5.43 -9.04
C GLY A 117 -1.42 -4.20 -8.28
N ALA A 118 -1.29 -4.20 -6.94
CA ALA A 118 -1.63 -3.05 -6.11
C ALA A 118 -0.71 -1.83 -6.38
N LEU A 119 0.59 -2.04 -6.62
CA LEU A 119 1.52 -0.97 -7.02
C LEU A 119 1.15 -0.37 -8.38
N ARG A 120 0.76 -1.21 -9.35
CA ARG A 120 0.31 -0.78 -10.68
C ARG A 120 -1.00 -0.01 -10.61
N LEU A 121 -1.95 -0.48 -9.79
CA LEU A 121 -3.16 0.28 -9.48
C LEU A 121 -2.83 1.63 -8.86
N ALA A 122 -1.90 1.70 -7.90
CA ALA A 122 -1.47 2.96 -7.30
C ALA A 122 -0.85 3.92 -8.33
N ALA A 123 -0.12 3.37 -9.30
CA ALA A 123 0.45 4.10 -10.44
C ALA A 123 -0.60 4.56 -11.47
N GLY A 124 -1.88 4.21 -11.29
CA GLY A 124 -2.98 4.65 -12.15
C GLY A 124 -3.14 3.81 -13.41
N VAL A 125 -2.58 2.60 -13.45
CA VAL A 125 -2.70 1.67 -14.58
C VAL A 125 -3.36 0.35 -14.15
N HIS A 126 -3.76 -0.45 -15.14
CA HIS A 126 -4.31 -1.78 -14.89
C HIS A 126 -3.27 -2.69 -14.22
N PRO A 127 -3.66 -3.66 -13.35
CA PRO A 127 -2.71 -4.55 -12.65
C PRO A 127 -1.77 -5.34 -13.56
N ARG A 128 -2.12 -5.53 -14.83
CA ARG A 128 -1.31 -6.26 -15.83
C ARG A 128 -0.47 -5.36 -16.74
N ASP A 129 -0.66 -4.05 -16.66
CA ASP A 129 0.00 -3.07 -17.53
C ASP A 129 1.14 -2.35 -16.78
N LEU A 130 2.05 -1.75 -17.53
CA LEU A 130 3.08 -0.87 -17.00
C LEU A 130 2.72 0.60 -17.29
N PRO A 131 3.11 1.54 -16.42
CA PRO A 131 2.99 2.97 -16.69
C PRO A 131 3.75 3.38 -17.96
N ASP A 132 3.09 4.16 -18.83
CA ASP A 132 3.72 4.75 -20.02
C ASP A 132 4.68 5.91 -19.68
N ASP A 133 4.44 6.59 -18.54
CA ASP A 133 5.31 7.67 -18.06
C ASP A 133 6.61 7.09 -17.47
N PRO A 134 7.78 7.40 -18.05
CA PRO A 134 9.06 6.87 -17.56
C PRO A 134 9.36 7.21 -16.10
N HIS A 135 8.88 8.35 -15.58
CA HIS A 135 9.11 8.72 -14.19
C HIS A 135 8.29 7.84 -13.24
N VAL A 136 7.04 7.53 -13.60
CA VAL A 136 6.17 6.64 -12.82
C VAL A 136 6.68 5.20 -12.89
N LEU A 137 7.17 4.78 -14.07
CA LEU A 137 7.79 3.46 -14.24
C LEU A 137 9.06 3.30 -13.40
N ASP A 138 9.93 4.32 -13.35
CA ASP A 138 11.14 4.32 -12.50
C ASP A 138 10.79 4.24 -11.00
N ALA A 139 9.77 4.99 -10.57
CA ALA A 139 9.27 4.91 -9.20
C ALA A 139 8.65 3.54 -8.87
N LEU A 140 7.99 2.89 -9.85
CA LEU A 140 7.43 1.55 -9.70
C LEU A 140 8.53 0.52 -9.46
N TYR A 141 9.60 0.54 -10.27
CA TYR A 141 10.74 -0.35 -10.06
C TYR A 141 11.47 -0.08 -8.74
N THR A 142 11.63 1.20 -8.38
CA THR A 142 12.23 1.57 -7.10
C THR A 142 11.37 1.10 -5.90
N ALA A 143 10.05 1.04 -6.05
CA ALA A 143 9.15 0.47 -5.05
C ALA A 143 9.34 -1.04 -4.90
N GLU A 144 9.43 -1.76 -6.01
CA GLU A 144 9.74 -3.20 -6.01
C GLU A 144 11.10 -3.46 -5.36
N ASP A 145 12.12 -2.68 -5.69
CA ASP A 145 13.46 -2.77 -5.10
C ASP A 145 13.45 -2.54 -3.58
N CYS A 146 12.70 -1.54 -3.11
CA CYS A 146 12.54 -1.25 -1.70
C CYS A 146 11.85 -2.40 -0.95
N LEU A 147 10.83 -3.01 -1.55
CA LEU A 147 10.15 -4.17 -0.97
C LEU A 147 11.05 -5.39 -0.95
N ALA A 148 11.78 -5.67 -2.03
CA ALA A 148 12.76 -6.76 -2.06
C ALA A 148 13.86 -6.54 -1.00
N ALA A 149 14.39 -5.33 -0.87
CA ALA A 149 15.37 -4.98 0.14
C ALA A 149 14.83 -5.17 1.57
N ALA A 150 13.58 -4.78 1.84
CA ALA A 150 12.91 -5.00 3.12
C ALA A 150 12.76 -6.49 3.47
N LEU A 151 12.66 -7.34 2.45
CA LEU A 151 12.64 -8.80 2.57
C LEU A 151 14.03 -9.43 2.72
N GLY A 152 15.09 -8.61 2.72
CA GLY A 152 16.49 -9.04 2.85
C GLY A 152 17.10 -9.52 1.52
N HIS A 153 16.48 -9.18 0.40
CA HIS A 153 16.97 -9.51 -0.93
C HIS A 153 17.84 -8.40 -1.52
N ASP A 154 18.78 -8.78 -2.39
CA ASP A 154 19.58 -7.84 -3.16
C ASP A 154 18.92 -7.60 -4.54
N PRO A 155 18.31 -6.43 -4.78
CA PRO A 155 17.62 -6.13 -6.04
C PRO A 155 18.58 -6.05 -7.24
N THR A 156 19.89 -5.94 -7.02
CA THR A 156 20.88 -5.91 -8.11
C THR A 156 21.20 -7.29 -8.67
N GLN A 157 20.79 -8.36 -7.98
CA GLN A 157 21.13 -9.74 -8.34
C GLN A 157 19.95 -10.49 -8.98
N LEU A 158 18.73 -10.12 -8.62
CA LEU A 158 17.49 -10.80 -9.00
C LEU A 158 16.40 -9.75 -9.24
N ASP A 159 15.46 -10.06 -10.13
CA ASP A 159 14.31 -9.20 -10.39
C ASP A 159 13.50 -8.98 -9.10
N ALA A 160 13.36 -7.72 -8.69
CA ALA A 160 12.73 -7.37 -7.43
C ALA A 160 11.23 -7.74 -7.42
N GLY A 161 10.54 -7.57 -8.55
CA GLY A 161 9.15 -7.97 -8.72
C GLY A 161 8.96 -9.48 -8.53
N GLU A 162 9.82 -10.30 -9.12
CA GLU A 162 9.80 -11.76 -8.93
C GLU A 162 10.02 -12.16 -7.46
N GLN A 163 10.90 -11.46 -6.74
CA GLN A 163 11.18 -11.75 -5.33
C GLN A 163 10.02 -11.39 -4.42
N VAL A 164 9.37 -10.25 -4.66
CA VAL A 164 8.15 -9.85 -3.95
C VAL A 164 7.02 -10.85 -4.23
N ALA A 165 6.86 -11.25 -5.49
CA ALA A 165 5.87 -12.26 -5.90
C ALA A 165 6.12 -13.61 -5.21
N ALA A 166 7.35 -14.11 -5.22
CA ALA A 166 7.69 -15.37 -4.56
C ALA A 166 7.44 -15.31 -3.04
N TRP A 167 7.68 -14.16 -2.40
CA TRP A 167 7.46 -14.00 -0.96
C TRP A 167 5.96 -14.00 -0.58
N GLN A 168 5.11 -13.34 -1.37
CA GLN A 168 3.66 -13.29 -1.10
C GLN A 168 2.95 -14.61 -1.45
N ASP A 169 3.47 -15.37 -2.41
CA ASP A 169 2.90 -16.64 -2.87
C ASP A 169 3.19 -17.82 -1.92
N HIS A 170 3.91 -17.57 -0.82
CA HIS A 170 4.08 -18.56 0.24
C HIS A 170 2.69 -18.97 0.79
N PRO A 171 2.37 -20.28 0.90
CA PRO A 171 1.01 -20.74 1.25
C PRO A 171 0.53 -20.28 2.64
N ASP A 172 1.46 -20.01 3.55
CA ASP A 172 1.16 -19.49 4.88
C ASP A 172 1.17 -17.95 4.97
N ARG A 173 1.30 -17.25 3.84
CA ARG A 173 1.26 -15.78 3.80
C ARG A 173 -0.13 -15.29 4.20
N THR A 174 -0.16 -14.21 4.98
CA THR A 174 -1.41 -13.54 5.35
C THR A 174 -1.43 -12.09 4.88
N LEU A 175 -2.64 -11.54 4.71
CA LEU A 175 -2.84 -10.12 4.42
C LEU A 175 -2.20 -9.22 5.49
N ASP A 176 -2.27 -9.60 6.77
CA ASP A 176 -1.64 -8.84 7.84
C ASP A 176 -0.11 -8.74 7.67
N GLN A 177 0.54 -9.79 7.17
CA GLN A 177 1.98 -9.77 6.87
C GLN A 177 2.28 -8.90 5.64
N VAL A 178 1.43 -8.93 4.62
CA VAL A 178 1.53 -8.04 3.46
C VAL A 178 1.39 -6.58 3.89
N HIS A 179 0.37 -6.25 4.68
CA HIS A 179 0.19 -4.91 5.23
C HIS A 179 1.37 -4.48 6.10
N ALA A 180 1.87 -5.36 6.97
CA ALA A 180 3.03 -5.07 7.81
C ALA A 180 4.26 -4.71 6.97
N LEU A 181 4.56 -5.48 5.92
CA LEU A 181 5.66 -5.18 4.99
C LEU A 181 5.53 -3.78 4.39
N LEU A 182 4.37 -3.45 3.82
CA LEU A 182 4.14 -2.16 3.17
C LEU A 182 4.21 -0.99 4.17
N ILE A 183 3.63 -1.16 5.36
CA ILE A 183 3.66 -0.17 6.45
C ILE A 183 5.09 0.09 6.92
N ASP A 184 5.88 -0.96 7.14
CA ASP A 184 7.26 -0.86 7.61
C ASP A 184 8.09 -0.04 6.61
N VAL A 185 7.97 -0.34 5.31
CA VAL A 185 8.66 0.42 4.26
C VAL A 185 8.21 1.89 4.22
N VAL A 186 6.90 2.16 4.27
CA VAL A 186 6.38 3.54 4.24
C VAL A 186 6.81 4.37 5.46
N THR A 187 6.96 3.73 6.62
CA THR A 187 7.21 4.42 7.89
C THR A 187 8.68 4.47 8.29
N GLY A 188 9.56 3.75 7.61
CA GLY A 188 11.00 4.04 7.60
C GLY A 188 11.95 2.93 8.03
N THR A 189 11.79 1.70 7.55
CA THR A 189 12.81 0.64 7.68
C THR A 189 13.71 0.43 6.47
N CYS A 190 13.42 1.05 5.31
CA CYS A 190 14.32 1.07 4.15
C CYS A 190 15.07 2.41 4.08
N ARG A 191 16.20 2.50 4.78
CA ARG A 191 17.20 3.56 4.62
C ARG A 191 18.60 2.97 4.62
#